data_AF-A0AAU3DWT9-F1
#
_entry.id   AF-A0AAU3DWT9-F1
#
_cell.length_a   1.000
_cell.length_b   1.000
_cell.length_c   1.000
_cell.angle_alpha   90.00
_cell.angle_beta   90.00
_cell.angle_gamma   90.00
#
_symmetry.space_group_name_H-M   'P 1'
#
loop_
_entity.id
_entity.type
_entity.pdbx_description
1 polymer ?
#
loop_
_entity_poly.entity_id
_entity_poly.type
_entity_poly.pdbx_seq_one_letter_code
_entity_poly.pdbx_strand_id
1 'polypeptide(L)'
;MKRIGLGVLLLAWLYGVPFLLIVGLVRRTSSPHVATHAAAQAFGATTGTILTAALVLNLALPVAGVLLARLVRDRYWRRHFVWSLAGMVLIYFAVAIVGSAATGPLIGWTPADREPAPHVTQCIPISGGRGCPGG
;
A
#
# COMPACT_ATOMS: atom_id res chain seq x y z
N MET A 1 17.71 -2.86 -31.88
CA MET A 1 16.38 -2.66 -31.23
C MET A 1 16.09 -3.66 -30.10
N LYS A 2 16.18 -4.98 -30.30
CA LYS A 2 15.83 -6.01 -29.27
C LYS A 2 16.50 -5.83 -27.89
N ARG A 3 17.76 -5.38 -27.85
CA ARG A 3 18.50 -5.12 -26.60
C ARG A 3 18.05 -3.87 -25.84
N ILE A 4 17.52 -2.87 -26.55
CA ILE A 4 16.99 -1.63 -25.93
C ILE A 4 15.73 -1.98 -25.15
N GLY A 5 14.85 -2.82 -25.71
CA GLY A 5 13.63 -3.28 -25.03
C GLY A 5 13.92 -4.03 -23.72
N LEU A 6 14.92 -4.92 -23.70
CA LEU A 6 15.33 -5.63 -22.49
C LEU A 6 15.91 -4.67 -21.42
N GLY A 7 16.69 -3.67 -21.86
CA GLY A 7 17.19 -2.63 -20.98
C GLY A 7 16.08 -1.78 -20.37
N VAL A 8 15.12 -1.34 -21.19
CA VAL A 8 13.95 -0.58 -20.72
C VAL A 8 13.12 -1.42 -19.74
N LEU A 9 12.91 -2.70 -20.02
CA LEU A 9 12.17 -3.60 -19.12
C LEU A 9 12.87 -3.76 -17.76
N LEU A 10 14.19 -3.92 -17.78
CA LEU A 10 14.98 -4.01 -16.55
C LEU A 10 14.95 -2.69 -15.76
N LEU A 11 15.06 -1.53 -16.43
CA LEU A 11 14.97 -0.22 -15.80
C LEU A 11 13.58 0.05 -15.22
N ALA A 12 12.52 -0.31 -15.97
CA ALA A 12 11.15 -0.19 -15.50
C ALA A 12 10.91 -1.03 -14.24
N TRP A 13 11.49 -2.22 -14.16
CA TRP A 13 11.44 -3.02 -12.95
C TRP A 13 12.29 -2.41 -11.83
N LEU A 14 13.54 -2.03 -12.12
CA LEU A 14 14.51 -1.55 -11.13
C LEU A 14 14.08 -0.23 -10.47
N TYR A 15 13.42 0.66 -11.21
CA TYR A 15 12.99 1.96 -10.69
C TYR A 15 11.49 2.07 -10.48
N GLY A 16 10.69 1.56 -11.42
CA GLY A 16 9.23 1.69 -11.36
C GLY A 16 8.61 0.89 -10.22
N VAL A 17 9.06 -0.36 -10.01
CA VAL A 17 8.51 -1.20 -8.94
C VAL A 17 8.85 -0.64 -7.55
N PRO A 18 10.12 -0.34 -7.21
CA PRO A 18 10.43 0.28 -5.93
C PRO A 18 9.72 1.62 -5.72
N PHE A 19 9.62 2.46 -6.75
CA PHE A 19 8.89 3.72 -6.67
C PHE A 19 7.43 3.52 -6.27
N LEU A 20 6.71 2.63 -6.96
CA LEU A 20 5.30 2.34 -6.65
C LEU A 20 5.13 1.73 -5.26
N LEU A 21 6.04 0.86 -4.84
CA LEU A 21 6.02 0.28 -3.49
C LEU A 21 6.26 1.33 -2.42
N ILE A 22 7.24 2.22 -2.60
CA ILE A 22 7.51 3.32 -1.67
C ILE A 22 6.27 4.23 -1.57
N VAL A 23 5.70 4.63 -2.70
CA VAL A 23 4.48 5.47 -2.71
C VAL A 23 3.31 4.77 -2.02
N GLY A 24 3.08 3.48 -2.32
CA GLY A 24 2.02 2.70 -1.68
C GLY A 24 2.22 2.54 -0.17
N LEU A 25 3.46 2.29 0.27
CA LEU A 25 3.82 2.17 1.67
C LEU A 25 3.68 3.52 2.40
N VAL A 26 4.18 4.61 1.82
CA VAL A 26 4.03 5.96 2.38
C VAL A 26 2.54 6.31 2.51
N ARG A 27 1.71 6.00 1.50
CA ARG A 27 0.27 6.19 1.60
C ARG A 27 -0.38 5.33 2.68
N ARG A 28 0.12 4.12 2.91
CA ARG A 28 -0.36 3.21 3.96
C ARG A 28 0.02 3.68 5.37
N THR A 29 1.18 4.30 5.53
CA THR A 29 1.63 4.85 6.82
C THR A 29 1.14 6.27 7.07
N SER A 30 0.79 7.00 6.00
CA SER A 30 0.16 8.31 6.11
C SER A 30 -1.27 8.15 6.59
N SER A 31 -1.64 8.88 7.65
CA SER A 31 -3.01 8.92 8.17
C SER A 31 -3.65 10.25 7.76
N PRO A 32 -4.12 10.42 6.49
CA PRO A 32 -4.72 11.67 6.08
C PRO A 32 -6.01 11.91 6.88
N HIS A 33 -6.12 13.09 7.49
CA HIS A 33 -7.36 13.50 8.15
C HIS A 33 -8.42 13.75 7.08
N VAL A 34 -9.40 12.85 6.99
CA VAL A 34 -10.48 12.92 6.00
C VAL A 34 -11.82 13.09 6.70
N ALA A 35 -12.63 14.03 6.21
CA ALA A 35 -13.88 14.43 6.86
C ALA A 35 -14.98 13.36 6.79
N THR A 36 -14.87 12.38 5.88
CA THR A 36 -15.92 11.38 5.63
C THR A 36 -15.36 9.97 5.52
N HIS A 37 -16.15 8.99 5.98
CA HIS A 37 -15.81 7.56 5.89
C HIS A 37 -15.66 7.08 4.44
N ALA A 38 -16.47 7.64 3.52
CA ALA A 38 -16.37 7.34 2.08
C ALA A 38 -15.01 7.78 1.50
N ALA A 39 -14.48 8.93 1.93
CA ALA A 39 -13.16 9.40 1.51
C ALA A 39 -12.02 8.52 2.08
N ALA A 40 -12.15 8.05 3.32
CA ALA A 40 -11.22 7.10 3.93
C ALA A 40 -11.18 5.78 3.16
N GLN A 41 -12.35 5.24 2.79
CA GLN A 41 -12.44 4.01 2.00
C GLN A 41 -11.85 4.17 0.59
N ALA A 42 -12.13 5.28 -0.09
CA ALA A 42 -11.56 5.55 -1.42
C ALA A 42 -10.02 5.66 -1.38
N PHE A 43 -9.48 6.28 -0.32
CA PHE A 43 -8.04 6.36 -0.11
C PHE A 43 -7.41 4.98 0.11
N GLY A 44 -8.00 4.17 0.99
CA GLY A 44 -7.60 2.78 1.27
C GLY A 44 -7.64 1.90 0.02
N ALA A 45 -8.74 1.96 -0.75
CA ALA A 45 -8.89 1.23 -2.00
C ALA A 45 -7.80 1.60 -3.02
N THR A 46 -7.54 2.90 -3.19
CA THR A 46 -6.49 3.38 -4.09
C THR A 46 -5.10 2.89 -3.67
N THR A 47 -4.80 2.95 -2.37
CA THR A 47 -3.52 2.46 -1.81
C THR A 47 -3.37 0.95 -2.02
N GLY A 48 -4.45 0.19 -1.81
CA GLY A 48 -4.50 -1.25 -2.09
C GLY A 48 -4.22 -1.55 -3.57
N THR A 49 -4.84 -0.81 -4.48
CA THR A 49 -4.61 -0.96 -5.93
C THR A 49 -3.16 -0.67 -6.31
N ILE A 50 -2.56 0.41 -5.77
CA ILE A 50 -1.16 0.75 -6.04
C ILE A 50 -0.22 -0.36 -5.57
N LEU A 51 -0.39 -0.83 -4.33
CA LEU A 51 0.44 -1.91 -3.77
C LEU A 51 0.28 -3.21 -4.56
N THR A 52 -0.96 -3.56 -4.91
CA THR A 52 -1.25 -4.77 -5.70
C THR A 52 -0.62 -4.68 -7.09
N ALA A 53 -0.79 -3.55 -7.78
CA ALA A 53 -0.20 -3.33 -9.09
C ALA A 53 1.33 -3.39 -9.03
N ALA A 54 1.95 -2.81 -7.99
CA ALA A 54 3.39 -2.84 -7.80
C ALA A 54 3.90 -4.27 -7.59
N LEU A 55 3.20 -5.09 -6.81
CA LEU A 55 3.55 -6.50 -6.59
C LEU A 55 3.37 -7.35 -7.87
N VAL A 56 2.31 -7.11 -8.62
CA VAL A 56 2.10 -7.78 -9.92
C VAL A 56 3.22 -7.42 -10.89
N LEU A 57 3.61 -6.15 -10.98
CA LEU A 57 4.72 -5.70 -11.83
C LEU A 57 6.07 -6.25 -11.34
N ASN A 58 6.27 -6.36 -10.02
CA ASN A 58 7.46 -6.96 -9.42
C ASN A 58 7.69 -8.39 -9.93
N LEU A 59 6.62 -9.16 -10.15
CA LEU A 59 6.67 -10.51 -10.69
C LEU A 59 6.71 -10.53 -12.23
N ALA A 60 5.82 -9.78 -12.87
CA ALA A 60 5.61 -9.87 -14.31
C ALA A 60 6.84 -9.42 -15.11
N LEU A 61 7.50 -8.33 -14.70
CA LEU A 61 8.62 -7.76 -15.46
C LEU A 61 9.86 -8.67 -15.48
N PRO A 62 10.35 -9.24 -14.35
CA PRO A 62 11.45 -10.20 -14.37
C PRO A 62 11.13 -11.46 -15.16
N VAL A 63 9.92 -12.01 -15.01
CA VAL A 63 9.49 -13.23 -15.72
C VAL A 63 9.45 -12.99 -17.23
N ALA A 64 8.82 -11.89 -17.66
CA ALA A 64 8.81 -11.48 -19.06
C ALA A 64 10.24 -11.24 -19.59
N GLY A 65 11.10 -10.62 -18.80
CA GLY A 65 12.50 -10.39 -19.13
C GLY A 65 13.30 -11.67 -19.33
N VAL A 66 13.13 -12.67 -18.45
CA VAL A 66 13.74 -14.00 -18.62
C VAL A 66 13.22 -14.69 -19.88
N LEU A 67 11.90 -14.66 -20.13
CA LEU A 67 11.29 -15.26 -21.33
C LEU A 67 11.83 -14.62 -22.61
N LEU A 68 11.85 -13.29 -22.69
CA LEU A 68 12.37 -12.56 -23.84
C LEU A 68 13.88 -12.77 -24.03
N ALA A 69 14.67 -12.77 -22.95
CA ALA A 69 16.10 -13.04 -23.02
C ALA A 69 16.40 -14.48 -23.49
N ARG A 70 15.57 -15.47 -23.08
CA ARG A 70 15.65 -16.85 -23.57
C ARG A 70 15.34 -16.94 -25.07
N LEU A 71 14.28 -16.27 -25.53
CA LEU A 71 13.90 -16.24 -26.95
C LEU A 71 15.00 -15.63 -27.84
N VAL A 72 15.69 -14.61 -27.35
CA VAL A 72 16.80 -13.94 -28.08
C VAL A 72 18.15 -14.66 -27.88
N ARG A 73 18.19 -15.74 -27.08
CA ARG A 73 19.39 -16.53 -26.72
C ARG A 73 20.55 -15.69 -26.16
N ASP A 74 20.26 -14.54 -25.55
CA ASP A 74 21.27 -13.64 -25.02
C ASP A 74 21.63 -13.99 -23.57
N ARG A 75 22.79 -14.64 -23.37
CA ARG A 75 23.24 -15.11 -22.05
C ARG A 75 23.51 -13.97 -21.07
N TYR A 76 23.93 -12.81 -21.57
CA TYR A 76 24.24 -11.65 -20.73
C TYR A 76 22.96 -11.12 -20.07
N TRP A 77 21.92 -10.85 -20.86
CA TRP A 77 20.63 -10.36 -20.36
C TRP A 77 19.91 -11.39 -19.49
N ARG A 78 20.03 -12.68 -19.83
CA ARG A 78 19.44 -13.74 -19.00
C ARG A 78 20.01 -13.74 -17.57
N ARG A 79 21.32 -13.50 -17.40
CA ARG A 79 21.94 -13.42 -16.06
C ARG A 79 21.35 -12.27 -15.26
N HIS A 80 21.20 -11.09 -15.87
CA HIS A 80 20.61 -9.91 -15.22
C HIS A 80 19.16 -10.16 -14.77
N PHE A 81 18.33 -10.78 -15.62
CA PHE A 81 16.96 -11.10 -15.24
C PHE A 81 16.84 -12.24 -14.23
N VAL A 82 17.81 -13.16 -14.17
CA VAL A 82 17.87 -14.15 -13.07
C VAL A 82 18.22 -13.46 -11.75
N TRP A 83 19.13 -12.49 -11.75
CA TRP A 83 19.40 -11.67 -10.57
C TRP A 83 18.19 -10.82 -10.17
N SER A 84 17.42 -10.30 -11.13
CA SER A 84 16.19 -9.56 -10.81
C SER A 84 15.11 -10.46 -10.21
N LEU A 85 15.07 -11.77 -10.51
CA LEU A 85 14.21 -12.72 -9.79
C LEU A 85 14.61 -12.86 -8.31
N ALA A 86 15.90 -12.88 -8.00
CA ALA A 86 16.35 -12.85 -6.60
C ALA A 86 15.96 -11.52 -5.93
N GLY A 87 16.12 -10.41 -6.63
CA GLY A 87 15.68 -9.09 -6.16
C GLY A 87 14.16 -9.02 -5.94
N MET A 88 13.36 -9.66 -6.79
CA MET A 88 11.90 -9.75 -6.62
C MET A 88 11.53 -10.40 -5.29
N VAL A 89 12.19 -11.50 -4.94
CA VAL A 89 11.98 -12.21 -3.67
C VAL A 89 12.35 -11.30 -2.49
N LEU A 90 13.49 -10.60 -2.58
CA LEU A 90 13.91 -9.66 -1.54
C LEU A 90 12.94 -8.49 -1.35
N ILE A 91 12.43 -7.93 -2.46
CA ILE A 91 11.38 -6.90 -2.43
C ILE A 91 10.10 -7.45 -1.78
N TYR A 92 9.69 -8.66 -2.11
CA TYR A 92 8.51 -9.29 -1.51
C TYR A 92 8.68 -9.42 0.01
N PHE A 93 9.83 -9.92 0.48
CA PHE A 93 10.12 -10.00 1.91
C PHE A 93 10.10 -8.63 2.59
N ALA A 94 10.73 -7.62 1.98
CA ALA A 94 10.72 -6.27 2.53
C ALA A 94 9.28 -5.73 2.66
N VAL A 95 8.45 -5.90 1.63
CA VAL A 95 7.04 -5.48 1.66
C VAL A 95 6.23 -6.27 2.69
N ALA A 96 6.46 -7.57 2.83
CA ALA A 96 5.79 -8.40 3.83
C ALA A 96 6.13 -7.96 5.26
N ILE A 97 7.42 -7.68 5.53
CA ILE A 97 7.88 -7.18 6.83
C ILE A 97 7.22 -5.83 7.14
N VAL A 98 7.31 -4.86 6.23
CA VAL A 98 6.70 -3.53 6.43
C VAL A 98 5.18 -3.62 6.53
N GLY A 99 4.54 -4.49 5.75
CA GLY A 99 3.11 -4.74 5.79
C GLY A 99 2.65 -5.34 7.12
N SER A 100 3.45 -6.22 7.72
CA SER A 100 3.19 -6.80 9.05
C SER A 100 3.38 -5.79 10.19
N ALA A 101 4.32 -4.85 10.03
CA ALA A 101 4.54 -3.76 10.97
C ALA A 101 3.47 -2.65 10.86
N ALA A 102 2.85 -2.50 9.69
CA ALA A 102 1.72 -1.60 9.46
C ALA A 102 0.42 -2.20 10.03
N THR A 103 0.32 -2.25 11.37
CA THR A 103 -0.87 -2.65 12.15
C THR A 103 -1.96 -1.56 12.22
N GLY A 104 -1.77 -0.43 11.55
CA GLY A 104 -2.81 0.60 11.44
C GLY A 104 -3.99 0.12 10.57
N PRO A 105 -5.25 0.34 10.99
CA PRO A 105 -6.40 -0.04 10.19
C PRO A 105 -6.37 0.64 8.82
N LEU A 106 -6.70 -0.10 7.76
CA LEU A 106 -6.85 0.43 6.39
C LEU A 106 -7.93 1.53 6.28
N ILE A 107 -8.73 1.67 7.33
CA ILE A 107 -9.75 2.68 7.51
C ILE A 107 -9.13 3.68 8.48
N GLY A 108 -8.74 4.85 7.98
CA GLY A 108 -8.29 5.94 8.84
C GLY A 108 -9.32 6.22 9.93
N TRP A 109 -8.85 6.63 11.10
CA TRP A 109 -9.70 7.05 12.22
C TRP A 109 -10.81 7.97 11.74
N THR A 110 -12.06 7.53 11.86
CA THR A 110 -13.22 8.37 11.53
C THR A 110 -13.82 8.92 12.81
N PRO A 111 -14.27 10.18 12.85
CA PRO A 111 -14.89 10.76 14.05
C PRO A 111 -16.22 10.10 14.47
N ALA A 112 -16.70 9.11 13.72
CA ALA A 112 -17.79 8.22 14.12
C ALA A 112 -17.37 7.19 15.18
N ASP A 113 -16.06 6.99 15.38
CA ASP A 113 -15.49 6.20 16.50
C ASP A 113 -15.48 7.01 17.81
N ARG A 114 -16.20 8.15 17.87
CA ARG A 114 -16.63 8.70 19.14
C ARG A 114 -17.46 7.62 19.81
N GLU A 115 -16.80 6.98 20.78
CA GLU A 115 -17.40 6.23 21.87
C GLU A 115 -18.80 6.79 22.14
N PRO A 116 -19.86 5.97 22.01
CA PRO A 116 -21.22 6.48 22.16
C PRO A 116 -21.25 7.28 23.45
N ALA A 117 -21.73 8.53 23.37
CA ALA A 117 -21.82 9.40 24.54
C ALA A 117 -22.39 8.55 25.67
N PRO A 118 -21.69 8.43 26.82
CA PRO A 118 -22.03 7.45 27.83
C PRO A 118 -23.51 7.59 28.12
N HIS A 119 -24.26 6.47 28.07
CA HIS A 119 -25.67 6.51 28.39
C HIS A 119 -25.81 7.21 29.74
N VAL A 120 -26.38 8.42 29.72
CA VAL A 120 -26.59 9.24 30.90
C VAL A 120 -27.69 8.53 31.69
N THR A 121 -27.28 7.55 32.49
CA THR A 121 -28.15 6.76 33.36
C THR A 121 -28.53 7.56 34.61
N GLN A 122 -27.83 8.67 34.87
CA GLN A 122 -27.98 9.49 36.05
C GLN A 122 -27.85 10.96 35.66
N CYS A 123 -28.81 11.79 36.07
CA CYS A 123 -28.77 13.23 35.88
C CYS A 123 -27.59 13.79 36.68
N ILE A 124 -26.57 14.34 36.02
CA ILE A 124 -25.48 15.04 36.71
C ILE A 124 -25.94 16.50 36.90
N PRO A 125 -26.23 16.93 38.14
CA PRO A 125 -26.68 18.29 38.40
C PRO A 125 -25.55 19.28 38.08
N ILE A 126 -25.81 20.18 37.13
CA ILE A 126 -24.92 21.30 36.85
C ILE A 126 -25.15 22.35 37.94
N SER A 127 -24.07 22.79 38.58
CA SER A 127 -24.08 23.89 39.56
C SER A 127 -24.66 25.16 38.90
N GLY A 128 -25.93 25.49 39.21
CA GLY A 128 -26.63 26.62 38.61
C GLY A 128 -28.16 26.50 38.54
N GLY A 129 -28.73 25.31 38.75
CA GLY A 129 -30.17 25.12 38.93
C GLY A 129 -30.95 24.81 37.65
N ARG A 130 -31.75 23.72 37.76
CA ARG A 130 -32.57 23.01 36.75
C ARG A 130 -31.79 22.17 35.71
N GLY A 131 -31.32 21.00 36.15
CA GLY A 131 -31.00 19.88 35.24
C GLY A 131 -32.27 19.14 34.80
N CYS A 132 -32.32 18.70 33.54
CA CYS A 132 -33.51 18.14 32.89
C CYS A 132 -33.91 16.74 33.37
N PRO A 133 -35.22 16.43 33.34
CA PRO A 133 -35.70 15.08 33.09
C PRO A 133 -35.71 14.83 31.57
N GLY A 134 -34.74 14.05 31.07
CA GLY A 134 -34.82 13.40 29.76
C GLY A 134 -34.10 14.03 28.55
N GLY A 135 -33.32 15.11 28.71
CA GLY A 135 -32.49 15.65 27.61
C GLY A 135 -32.07 17.09 27.83
#